data_AF-A0A3C0KUT0-F1
#
_entry.id   AF-A0A3C0KUT0-F1
#
_cell.length_a   1.000
_cell.length_b   1.000
_cell.length_c   1.000
_cell.angle_alpha   90.00
_cell.angle_beta   90.00
_cell.angle_gamma   90.00
#
_symmetry.space_group_name_H-M   'P 1'
#
loop_
_entity.id
_entity.type
_entity.pdbx_description
1 polymer ?
#
loop_
_entity_poly.entity_id
_entity_poly.type
_entity_poly.pdbx_seq_one_letter_code
_entity_poly.pdbx_strand_id
1 'polypeptide(L)' 'MTANQSERLSDLVRLLIAVRGEEPEKPFTGKLMLRIPPDIHRKAYIAAKQSGASLNAWITQTLKNTTEHVS' A
#
# COMPACT_ATOMS: atom_id res chain seq x y z
N MET A 1 4.83 -10.78 -33.92
CA MET A 1 3.94 -10.50 -32.77
C MET A 1 4.57 -9.35 -32.01
N THR A 2 4.02 -8.14 -32.10
CA THR A 2 4.60 -6.96 -31.46
C THR A 2 4.24 -6.97 -29.98
N ALA A 3 5.23 -7.19 -29.11
CA ALA A 3 5.04 -7.09 -27.66
C ALA A 3 4.45 -5.72 -27.31
N ASN A 4 3.45 -5.72 -26.43
CA ASN A 4 2.78 -4.50 -25.99
C ASN A 4 3.79 -3.59 -25.26
N GLN A 5 3.66 -2.27 -25.40
CA GLN A 5 4.47 -1.28 -24.68
C GLN A 5 4.53 -1.54 -23.16
N SER A 6 3.45 -2.06 -22.57
CA SER A 6 3.40 -2.47 -21.16
C SER A 6 4.33 -3.65 -20.83
N GLU A 7 4.40 -4.67 -21.69
CA GLU A 7 5.29 -5.82 -21.50
C GLU A 7 6.76 -5.40 -21.59
N ARG A 8 7.09 -4.55 -22.57
CA ARG A 8 8.46 -4.04 -22.78
C ARG A 8 8.99 -3.24 -21.58
N LEU A 9 8.13 -2.47 -20.92
CA LEU A 9 8.50 -1.71 -19.72
C LEU A 9 8.78 -2.65 -18.54
N SER A 10 7.99 -3.72 -18.39
CA SER A 10 8.18 -4.69 -17.32
C SER A 10 9.50 -5.47 -17.47
N ASP A 11 9.88 -5.83 -18.69
CA ASP A 11 11.13 -6.54 -18.97
C ASP A 11 12.36 -5.63 -18.79
N LEU A 12 12.25 -4.34 -19.13
CA LEU A 12 13.31 -3.36 -18.91
C LEU A 12 13.62 -3.17 -17.42
N VAL A 13 12.58 -3.07 -16.58
CA VAL A 13 12.75 -2.94 -15.13
C VAL A 13 13.44 -4.17 -14.55
N ARG A 14 13.09 -5.38 -14.99
CA ARG A 14 13.75 -6.61 -14.56
C ARG A 14 15.23 -6.64 -14.92
N LEU A 15 15.59 -6.19 -16.13
CA LEU A 15 16.98 -6.12 -16.58
C LEU A 15 17.79 -5.12 -15.73
N LEU A 16 17.22 -3.95 -15.44
CA LEU A 16 17.88 -2.91 -14.62
C LEU A 16 18.17 -3.41 -13.20
N ILE A 17 17.22 -4.13 -12.60
CA ILE A 17 17.36 -4.72 -11.27
C ILE A 17 18.46 -5.79 -11.27
N ALA A 18 18.48 -6.66 -12.28
CA ALA A 18 19.50 -7.69 -12.43
C ALA A 18 20.93 -7.13 -12.63
N VAL A 19 21.08 -6.02 -13.36
CA VAL A 19 22.38 -5.33 -13.55
C VAL A 19 22.88 -4.68 -12.26
N ARG A 20 21.97 -4.21 -11.40
CA ARG A 20 22.30 -3.58 -10.12
C ARG A 20 22.57 -4.58 -8.99
N GLY A 21 22.24 -5.87 -9.20
CA GLY A 21 22.35 -6.89 -8.16
C GLY A 21 21.39 -6.67 -6.97
N GLU A 22 20.43 -5.77 -7.12
CA GLU A 22 19.38 -5.53 -6.13
C GLU A 22 18.25 -6.53 -6.41
N GLU A 23 17.68 -7.16 -5.38
CA GLU A 23 16.42 -7.87 -5.60
C GLU A 23 15.29 -6.85 -5.76
N PRO A 24 14.29 -7.10 -6.65
CA PRO A 24 13.10 -6.27 -6.68
C PRO A 24 12.48 -6.28 -5.28
N GLU A 25 12.25 -5.12 -4.68
CA GLU A 25 11.40 -5.05 -3.52
C GLU A 25 10.06 -5.71 -3.85
N LYS A 26 9.58 -6.56 -2.96
CA LYS A 26 8.28 -7.19 -3.16
C LYS A 26 7.23 -6.08 -3.27
N PRO A 27 6.36 -6.14 -4.31
CA PRO A 27 5.33 -5.12 -4.45
C PRO A 27 4.47 -5.09 -3.20
N PHE A 28 4.18 -3.90 -2.69
CA PHE A 28 3.28 -3.72 -1.56
C PHE A 28 1.92 -4.32 -1.89
N THR A 29 1.47 -5.26 -1.05
CA THR A 29 0.25 -6.05 -1.34
C THR A 29 -1.05 -5.31 -1.03
N GLY A 30 -0.97 -4.13 -0.39
CA GLY A 30 -2.12 -3.38 0.14
C GLY A 30 -2.81 -4.05 1.33
N LYS A 31 -2.41 -5.26 1.73
CA LYS A 31 -2.95 -5.98 2.89
C LYS A 31 -2.11 -5.67 4.12
N LEU A 32 -2.77 -5.20 5.16
CA LEU A 32 -2.12 -4.86 6.43
C LEU A 32 -2.72 -5.72 7.55
N MET A 33 -1.99 -6.73 7.99
CA MET A 33 -2.37 -7.53 9.16
C MET A 33 -1.85 -6.84 10.42
N LEU A 34 -2.75 -6.17 11.14
CA LEU A 34 -2.41 -5.45 12.36
C LEU A 34 -2.82 -6.24 13.59
N ARG A 35 -1.92 -6.30 14.58
CA ARG A 35 -2.26 -6.64 15.95
C ARG A 35 -2.29 -5.34 16.75
N ILE A 36 -3.47 -4.94 17.19
CA ILE A 36 -3.67 -3.73 18.01
C ILE A 36 -4.43 -4.07 19.29
N PRO A 37 -4.21 -3.33 20.39
CA PRO A 37 -4.97 -3.48 21.62
C PRO A 37 -6.49 -3.31 21.39
N PRO A 38 -7.34 -4.03 22.15
CA PRO A 38 -8.80 -3.94 22.00
C PRO A 38 -9.36 -2.54 22.22
N ASP A 39 -8.77 -1.73 23.11
CA ASP A 39 -9.23 -0.38 23.39
C ASP A 39 -8.99 0.57 22.20
N ILE A 40 -7.84 0.43 21.52
CA ILE A 40 -7.51 1.16 20.30
C ILE A 40 -8.44 0.74 19.16
N HIS A 41 -8.67 -0.55 18.99
CA HIS A 41 -9.63 -1.05 17.99
C HIS A 41 -11.04 -0.47 18.21
N ARG A 42 -11.52 -0.43 19.46
CA ARG A 42 -12.81 0.17 19.80
C ARG A 42 -12.87 1.66 19.45
N LYS A 43 -11.85 2.43 19.80
CA LYS A 43 -11.78 3.88 19.51
C LYS A 43 -11.77 4.14 18.00
N ALA A 44 -10.98 3.39 17.24
CA ALA A 44 -10.93 3.49 15.79
C ALA A 44 -12.27 3.15 15.14
N TYR A 45 -12.96 2.10 15.62
CA TYR A 45 -14.29 1.74 15.14
C TYR A 45 -15.32 2.87 15.37
N ILE A 46 -15.33 3.48 16.56
CA ILE A 46 -16.23 4.60 16.87
C ILE A 46 -15.93 5.80 15.97
N ALA A 47 -14.65 6.17 15.80
CA ALA A 47 -14.25 7.28 14.94
C ALA A 47 -14.67 7.06 13.47
N ALA A 48 -14.49 5.85 12.95
CA ALA A 48 -14.94 5.49 11.61
C ALA A 48 -16.47 5.61 11.44
N LYS A 49 -17.24 5.16 12.44
CA LYS A 49 -18.70 5.31 12.43
C LYS A 49 -19.14 6.77 12.45
N GLN A 50 -18.50 7.60 13.27
CA GLN A 50 -18.78 9.03 13.34
C GLN A 50 -18.46 9.76 12.03
N SER A 51 -17.46 9.30 11.28
CA SER A 51 -17.14 9.85 9.96
C SER A 51 -17.98 9.26 8.82
N GLY A 52 -18.95 8.39 9.09
CA GLY A 52 -19.76 7.73 8.07
C GLY A 52 -18.97 6.75 7.18
N ALA A 53 -17.80 6.30 7.63
CA ALA A 53 -16.91 5.43 6.85
C ALA A 53 -16.85 4.01 7.43
N SER A 54 -16.43 3.06 6.60
CA SER A 54 -15.97 1.76 7.12
C SER A 54 -14.65 1.93 7.87
N LEU A 55 -14.33 1.02 8.79
CA LEU A 55 -13.07 1.06 9.53
C LEU A 55 -11.86 1.06 8.58
N ASN A 56 -11.89 0.21 7.54
CA ASN A 56 -10.81 0.16 6.55
C ASN A 56 -10.68 1.48 5.79
N ALA A 57 -11.78 2.08 5.34
CA ALA A 57 -11.74 3.36 4.62
C ALA A 57 -11.23 4.50 5.53
N TRP A 58 -11.66 4.52 6.79
CA TRP A 58 -11.20 5.49 7.77
C TRP A 58 -9.69 5.35 8.05
N ILE A 59 -9.19 4.12 8.22
CA ILE A 59 -7.75 3.84 8.39
C ILE A 59 -6.98 4.29 7.15
N THR A 60 -7.42 3.91 5.94
CA THR A 60 -6.76 4.30 4.69
C THR A 60 -6.67 5.82 4.54
N GLN A 61 -7.75 6.55 4.83
CA GLN A 61 -7.75 8.02 4.76
C GLN A 61 -6.80 8.62 5.81
N THR A 62 -6.81 8.08 7.03
CA THR A 62 -5.92 8.53 8.11
C THR A 62 -4.45 8.33 7.74
N LEU A 63 -4.12 7.16 7.20
CA LEU A 63 -2.77 6.85 6.72
C LEU A 63 -2.38 7.79 5.59
N LYS A 64 -3.23 7.94 4.56
CA LYS A 64 -3.00 8.84 3.43
C LYS A 64 -2.66 10.25 3.91
N ASN A 65 -3.53 10.85 4.72
CA ASN A 65 -3.34 12.22 5.22
C ASN A 65 -2.03 12.36 6.04
N THR A 66 -1.64 11.32 6.78
CA THR A 66 -0.46 11.38 7.65
C THR A 66 0.84 11.13 6.89
N THR A 67 0.78 10.34 5.80
CA THR A 67 1.95 9.98 5.00
C THR A 67 2.10 10.81 3.73
N GLU A 68 1.27 11.82 3.51
CA GLU A 68 1.32 12.71 2.34
C GLU A 68 2.70 13.35 2.11
N HIS A 69 3.52 13.46 3.15
CA HIS A 69 4.87 14.05 3.10
C HIS A 69 6.00 13.03 2.93
N VAL A 70 5.70 11.73 2.97
CA VAL A 70 6.71 10.68 2.83
C VAL A 70 6.90 10.41 1.33
N SER A 71 8.04 10.84 0.78
CA SER A 71 8.48 10.59 -0.60
C SER A 71 9.66 9.63 -0.64
#